data_AF-B9XT38-F1
#
_entry.id   AF-B9XT38-F1
#
_cell.length_a   1.000
_cell.length_b   1.000
_cell.length_c   1.000
_cell.angle_alpha   90.00
_cell.angle_beta   90.00
_cell.angle_gamma   90.00
#
_symmetry.space_group_name_H-M   'P 1'
#
loop_
_entity.id
_entity.type
_entity.pdbx_description
1 polymer ?
#
loop_
_entity_poly.entity_id
_entity_poly.type
_entity_poly.pdbx_seq_one_letter_code
_entity_poly.pdbx_strand_id
1 'polypeptide(L)'
;MSSSAILITVGAFVAATLLLFALSIWSKTQALDTLKRWAKSQGLEIVSAKRRSFVPTWRSGKGYQFFRITVRDSKGHNRQAWVRCLDFNSAEPWNIEVAWDNEKSETTSP
;
A
#
# COMPACT_ATOMS: atom_id res chain seq x y z
N MET A 1 23.67 -18.48 34.55
CA MET A 1 22.98 -18.76 33.27
C MET A 1 23.94 -19.57 32.40
N SER A 2 23.55 -20.76 31.93
CA SER A 2 24.42 -21.61 31.11
C SER A 2 24.58 -21.04 29.70
N SER A 3 25.78 -21.13 29.12
CA SER A 3 26.09 -20.59 27.77
C SER A 3 25.12 -21.05 26.68
N SER A 4 24.54 -22.25 26.84
CA SER A 4 23.52 -22.80 25.94
C SER A 4 22.22 -22.00 25.95
N ALA A 5 21.79 -21.46 27.09
CA ALA A 5 20.58 -20.65 27.18
C ALA A 5 20.76 -19.30 26.45
N ILE A 6 21.96 -18.72 26.52
CA ILE A 6 22.29 -17.45 25.83
C ILE A 6 22.25 -17.66 24.30
N LEU A 7 22.83 -18.74 23.80
CA LEU A 7 22.82 -19.07 22.37
C LEU A 7 21.40 -19.29 21.81
N ILE A 8 20.54 -19.99 22.55
CA ILE A 8 19.14 -20.21 22.16
C ILE A 8 18.37 -18.89 22.09
N THR A 9 18.56 -18.04 23.10
CA THR A 9 17.84 -16.75 23.19
C THR A 9 18.24 -15.81 22.05
N VAL A 10 19.54 -15.71 21.76
CA VAL A 10 20.07 -14.91 20.64
C VAL A 10 19.59 -15.46 19.30
N GLY A 11 19.64 -16.79 19.11
CA GLY A 11 19.16 -17.44 17.89
C GLY A 11 17.67 -17.20 17.63
N ALA A 12 16.83 -17.30 18.67
CA ALA A 12 15.40 -17.03 18.57
C ALA A 12 15.12 -15.56 18.22
N PHE A 13 15.88 -14.61 18.78
CA PHE A 13 15.72 -13.18 18.49
C PHE A 13 16.10 -12.83 17.05
N VAL A 14 17.18 -13.43 16.53
CA VAL A 14 17.60 -13.27 15.13
C VAL A 14 16.56 -13.89 14.19
N ALA A 15 16.04 -15.08 14.50
CA ALA A 15 15.01 -15.72 13.69
C ALA A 15 13.71 -14.90 13.66
N ALA A 16 13.26 -14.39 14.81
CA ALA A 16 12.06 -13.56 14.92
C ALA A 16 12.20 -12.25 14.13
N THR A 17 13.35 -11.58 14.22
CA THR A 17 13.61 -10.36 13.45
C THR A 17 13.63 -10.62 11.95
N LEU A 18 14.32 -11.68 11.49
CA LEU A 18 14.31 -12.07 10.07
C LEU A 18 12.89 -12.40 9.57
N LEU A 19 12.09 -13.09 10.37
CA LEU A 19 10.69 -13.39 10.05
C LEU A 19 9.87 -12.11 9.88
N LEU A 20 10.00 -11.15 10.80
CA LEU A 20 9.31 -9.86 10.74
C LEU A 20 9.72 -9.04 9.51
N PHE A 21 11.00 -9.05 9.14
CA PHE A 21 11.49 -8.42 7.92
C PHE A 21 10.91 -9.09 6.67
N ALA A 22 10.93 -10.42 6.61
CA ALA A 22 10.37 -11.18 5.49
C ALA A 22 8.86 -10.93 5.33
N LEU A 23 8.08 -10.95 6.42
CA LEU A 23 6.65 -10.62 6.41
C LEU A 23 6.40 -9.16 5.99
N SER A 24 7.26 -8.24 6.42
CA SER A 24 7.19 -6.83 6.02
C SER A 24 7.45 -6.63 4.53
N ILE A 25 8.39 -7.39 3.95
CA ILE A 25 8.68 -7.36 2.51
C ILE A 25 7.53 -8.02 1.74
N TRP A 26 7.08 -9.21 2.15
CA TRP A 26 5.98 -9.92 1.51
C TRP A 26 4.71 -9.07 1.48
N SER A 27 4.32 -8.47 2.61
CA SER A 27 3.12 -7.63 2.68
C SER A 27 3.20 -6.41 1.76
N LYS A 28 4.40 -5.86 1.51
CA LYS A 28 4.59 -4.79 0.54
C LYS A 28 4.43 -5.30 -0.90
N THR A 29 4.98 -6.47 -1.21
CA THR A 29 4.89 -7.06 -2.54
C THR A 29 3.45 -7.42 -2.90
N GLN A 30 2.68 -8.03 -1.99
CA GLN A 30 1.28 -8.33 -2.26
C GLN A 30 0.41 -7.09 -2.43
N ALA A 31 0.63 -6.04 -1.62
CA ALA A 31 -0.07 -4.77 -1.80
C ALA A 31 0.19 -4.18 -3.20
N LEU A 32 1.44 -4.24 -3.65
CA LEU A 32 1.84 -3.78 -4.97
C LEU A 32 1.27 -4.63 -6.10
N ASP A 33 1.17 -5.94 -5.92
CA ASP A 33 0.58 -6.82 -6.94
C ASP A 33 -0.92 -6.58 -7.12
N THR A 34 -1.65 -6.40 -6.02
CA THR A 34 -3.07 -6.00 -6.07
C THR A 34 -3.24 -4.64 -6.75
N LEU A 35 -2.39 -3.67 -6.41
CA LEU A 35 -2.39 -2.35 -7.02
C LEU A 35 -2.07 -2.42 -8.52
N LYS A 36 -1.09 -3.23 -8.93
CA LYS A 36 -0.72 -3.46 -10.34
C LYS A 36 -1.87 -4.09 -11.12
N ARG A 37 -2.57 -5.08 -10.54
CA ARG A 37 -3.74 -5.70 -11.17
C ARG A 37 -4.85 -4.69 -11.39
N TRP A 38 -5.14 -3.86 -10.38
CA TRP A 38 -6.09 -2.76 -10.50
C TRP A 38 -5.66 -1.78 -11.62
N ALA A 39 -4.42 -1.30 -11.60
CA ALA A 39 -3.94 -0.36 -12.61
C ALA A 39 -4.02 -0.95 -14.02
N LYS A 40 -3.62 -2.21 -14.20
CA LYS A 40 -3.73 -2.92 -15.48
C LYS A 40 -5.18 -3.04 -15.95
N SER A 41 -6.14 -3.28 -15.04
CA SER A 41 -7.57 -3.33 -15.39
C SER A 41 -8.10 -1.99 -15.89
N GLN A 42 -7.49 -0.88 -15.46
CA GLN A 42 -7.84 0.48 -15.84
C GLN A 42 -7.02 1.01 -17.03
N GLY A 43 -6.13 0.20 -17.61
CA GLY A 43 -5.21 0.65 -18.67
C GLY A 43 -4.14 1.63 -18.18
N LEU A 44 -3.82 1.62 -16.88
CA LEU A 44 -2.86 2.50 -16.22
C LEU A 44 -1.57 1.74 -15.89
N GLU A 45 -0.43 2.43 -16.03
CA GLU A 45 0.87 1.91 -15.62
C GLU A 45 1.32 2.56 -14.31
N ILE A 46 1.69 1.78 -13.29
CA ILE A 46 2.20 2.34 -12.03
C ILE A 46 3.67 2.70 -12.18
N VAL A 47 3.96 4.00 -12.15
CA VAL A 47 5.33 4.54 -12.20
C VAL A 47 5.94 4.61 -10.80
N SER A 48 5.13 4.87 -9.78
CA SER A 48 5.60 4.92 -8.40
C SER A 48 4.48 4.55 -7.42
N ALA A 49 4.82 3.85 -6.35
CA ALA A 49 3.90 3.55 -5.25
C ALA A 49 4.65 3.70 -3.93
N LYS A 50 4.26 4.68 -3.12
CA LYS A 50 4.86 4.96 -1.81
C LYS A 50 3.80 4.75 -0.73
N ARG A 51 4.03 3.77 0.16
CA ARG A 51 3.21 3.61 1.37
C ARG A 51 3.43 4.82 2.26
N ARG A 52 2.36 5.44 2.74
CA ARG A 52 2.41 6.54 3.70
C ARG A 52 1.71 6.11 4.98
N SER A 53 2.40 6.29 6.10
CA SER A 53 1.85 6.02 7.44
C SER A 53 0.83 7.07 7.87
N PHE A 54 0.77 8.21 7.18
CA PHE A 54 -0.11 9.34 7.48
C PHE A 54 -0.81 9.81 6.20
N VAL A 55 -2.11 10.06 6.30
CA VAL A 55 -2.96 10.64 5.24
C VAL A 55 -3.65 11.88 5.79
N PRO A 56 -3.88 12.91 4.94
CA PRO A 56 -4.64 14.09 5.38
C PRO A 56 -5.96 13.69 6.04
N THR A 57 -6.21 14.23 7.22
CA THR A 57 -7.34 13.89 8.13
C THR A 57 -8.71 14.04 7.47
N TRP A 58 -8.83 14.87 6.42
CA TRP A 58 -10.05 15.06 5.63
C TRP A 58 -10.38 13.93 4.63
N ARG A 59 -9.58 12.85 4.57
CA ARG A 59 -9.93 11.60 3.87
C ARG A 59 -9.97 10.39 4.81
N SER A 60 -10.14 10.63 6.11
CA SER A 60 -10.22 9.60 7.15
C SER A 60 -11.54 8.82 7.03
N GLY A 61 -11.51 7.69 6.36
CA GLY A 61 -12.52 6.63 6.48
C GLY A 61 -11.88 5.35 7.05
N LYS A 62 -12.70 4.34 7.34
CA LYS A 62 -12.27 3.02 7.88
C LYS A 62 -11.32 2.26 6.93
N GLY A 63 -10.01 2.35 7.10
CA GLY A 63 -9.03 1.54 6.35
C GLY A 63 -7.62 1.69 6.91
N TYR A 64 -6.80 0.64 6.77
CA TYR A 64 -5.55 0.48 7.54
C TYR A 64 -4.27 0.79 6.75
N GLN A 65 -4.31 0.85 5.41
CA GLN A 65 -3.13 1.11 4.60
C GLN A 65 -3.40 2.12 3.47
N PHE A 66 -2.52 3.12 3.41
CA PHE A 66 -2.58 4.18 2.43
C PHE A 66 -1.33 4.21 1.55
N PHE A 67 -1.55 4.37 0.25
CA PHE A 67 -0.52 4.44 -0.75
C PHE A 67 -0.69 5.71 -1.57
N ARG A 68 0.39 6.46 -1.73
CA ARG A 68 0.50 7.54 -2.71
C ARG A 68 1.05 6.91 -3.98
N ILE A 69 0.27 6.92 -5.05
CA ILE A 69 0.67 6.31 -6.31
C ILE A 69 0.83 7.40 -7.38
N THR A 70 1.77 7.16 -8.28
CA THR A 70 1.90 7.87 -9.55
C THR A 70 1.64 6.83 -10.63
N VAL A 71 0.60 7.05 -11.42
CA VAL A 71 0.29 6.23 -12.58
C VAL A 71 0.54 7.03 -13.85
N ARG A 72 0.80 6.33 -14.95
CA ARG A 72 0.88 6.87 -16.29
C ARG A 72 -0.29 6.34 -17.11
N ASP A 73 -0.99 7.26 -17.74
CA ASP A 73 -2.07 6.98 -18.68
C ASP A 73 -1.49 6.51 -20.02
N SER A 74 -2.30 5.84 -20.84
CA SER A 74 -2.06 5.52 -22.25
C SER A 74 -1.57 6.71 -23.10
N LYS A 75 -1.95 7.93 -22.70
CA LYS A 75 -1.51 9.21 -23.31
C LYS A 75 -0.12 9.69 -22.83
N GLY A 76 0.56 8.92 -21.97
CA GLY A 76 1.86 9.27 -21.39
C GLY A 76 1.79 10.25 -20.22
N HIS A 77 0.60 10.73 -19.84
CA HIS A 77 0.43 11.68 -18.75
C HIS A 77 0.55 10.99 -17.39
N ASN A 78 1.40 11.54 -16.52
CA ASN A 78 1.52 11.08 -15.15
C ASN A 78 0.40 11.70 -14.30
N ARG A 79 -0.40 10.87 -13.63
CA ARG A 79 -1.43 11.28 -12.67
C ARG A 79 -1.09 10.74 -11.29
N GLN A 80 -1.39 11.53 -10.27
CA GLN A 80 -1.19 11.14 -8.87
C GLN A 80 -2.53 10.82 -8.23
N ALA A 81 -2.55 9.76 -7.44
CA ALA A 81 -3.72 9.36 -6.68
C ALA A 81 -3.33 8.88 -5.28
N TRP A 82 -4.28 9.05 -4.37
CA TRP A 82 -4.28 8.33 -3.11
C TRP A 82 -5.06 7.04 -3.30
N VAL A 83 -4.45 5.94 -2.88
CA VAL A 83 -5.08 4.63 -2.83
C VAL A 83 -5.17 4.17 -1.39
N ARG A 84 -6.36 3.71 -1.01
CA ARG A 84 -6.65 3.12 0.28
C ARG A 84 -7.10 1.68 0.07
N CYS A 85 -6.42 0.76 0.75
CA CYS A 85 -6.84 -0.63 0.81
C CYS A 85 -7.67 -0.82 2.10
N LEU A 86 -8.93 -1.20 1.94
CA LEU A 86 -9.89 -1.27 3.04
C LEU A 86 -9.70 -2.54 3.88
N ASP A 87 -9.32 -3.68 3.29
CA ASP A 87 -8.94 -4.90 4.00
C ASP A 87 -8.12 -5.87 3.12
N PHE A 88 -7.19 -6.62 3.73
CA PHE A 88 -6.48 -7.74 3.10
C PHE A 88 -7.23 -9.08 3.26
N ASN A 89 -8.42 -9.06 3.91
CA ASN A 89 -9.18 -10.26 4.20
C ASN A 89 -9.94 -10.76 2.95
N SER A 90 -9.18 -11.47 2.13
CA SER A 90 -9.50 -12.60 1.23
C SER A 90 -10.96 -13.07 1.03
N ALA A 91 -11.89 -12.19 0.66
CA ALA A 91 -13.20 -12.61 0.13
C ALA A 91 -13.76 -11.69 -0.96
N GLU A 92 -13.53 -10.38 -0.88
CA GLU A 92 -14.00 -9.43 -1.89
C GLU A 92 -12.86 -8.93 -2.78
N PRO A 93 -12.96 -9.09 -4.11
CA PRO A 93 -11.80 -8.95 -4.96
C PRO A 93 -11.31 -7.50 -5.16
N TRP A 94 -12.04 -6.45 -4.74
CA TRP A 94 -11.71 -5.07 -5.14
C TRP A 94 -12.04 -3.98 -4.12
N ASN A 95 -11.71 -4.18 -2.85
CA ASN A 95 -11.89 -3.13 -1.83
C ASN A 95 -10.72 -2.11 -1.82
N ILE A 96 -10.55 -1.45 -2.98
CA ILE A 96 -9.55 -0.41 -3.22
C ILE A 96 -10.29 0.91 -3.50
N GLU A 97 -10.18 1.86 -2.58
CA GLU A 97 -10.64 3.24 -2.80
C GLU A 97 -9.51 4.04 -3.44
N VAL A 98 -9.77 4.65 -4.61
CA VAL A 98 -8.82 5.52 -5.31
C VAL A 98 -9.40 6.90 -5.39
N ALA A 99 -8.60 7.89 -5.00
CA ALA A 99 -9.03 9.27 -4.98
C ALA A 99 -7.93 10.15 -5.58
N TRP A 100 -8.22 10.65 -6.78
CA TRP A 100 -7.32 11.42 -7.63
C TRP A 100 -7.08 12.81 -7.04
N ASP A 101 -5.92 13.39 -7.34
CA ASP A 101 -5.60 14.77 -6.91
C ASP A 101 -6.36 15.83 -7.74
N ASN A 102 -6.70 15.52 -8.99
CA ASN A 102 -7.25 16.48 -9.95
C ASN A 102 -8.78 16.64 -9.84
N GLU A 103 -9.42 15.96 -8.89
CA GLU A 103 -10.89 15.98 -8.74
C GLU A 103 -11.40 17.14 -7.88
N LYS A 104 -10.53 18.08 -7.51
CA LYS A 104 -10.89 19.34 -6.83
C LYS A 104 -10.68 20.54 -7.74
N SER A 105 -11.56 20.75 -8.72
CA SER A 105 -11.87 22.09 -9.25
C SER A 105 -13.04 22.10 -10.26
N GLU A 106 -14.11 21.31 -10.06
CA GLU A 106 -15.28 21.44 -10.94
C GLU A 106 -16.58 21.16 -10.17
N THR A 107 -16.92 22.10 -9.30
CA THR A 107 -18.22 22.34 -8.63
C THR A 107 -17.92 23.46 -7.61
N THR A 108 -18.30 24.73 -7.76
CA THR A 108 -19.58 25.30 -8.22
C THR A 108 -19.37 26.80 -8.48
N SER A 109 -19.75 27.27 -9.67
CA SER A 109 -20.27 28.62 -9.95
C SER A 109 -21.20 28.43 -11.15
N PRO A 110 -22.46 28.88 -11.11
CA PRO A 110 -22.87 30.26 -10.82
C PRO A 110 -23.77 30.43 -9.60
#